data_AF-A0A843EFN0-F1
#
_entry.id   AF-A0A843EFN0-F1
#
_cell.length_a   1.000
_cell.length_b   1.000
_cell.length_c   1.000
_cell.angle_alpha   90.00
_cell.angle_beta   90.00
_cell.angle_gamma   90.00
#
_symmetry.space_group_name_H-M   'P 1'
#
loop_
_entity.id
_entity.type
_entity.pdbx_description
1 polymer ?
#
loop_
_entity_poly.entity_id
_entity_poly.type
_entity_poly.pdbx_seq_one_letter_code
_entity_poly.pdbx_strand_id
1 'polypeptide(L)'
;MISDRKLEHLLICKNYDVNYKDKTTGFEDIELIHRALPEVHKEEIDISTEVFGKKLESPLFITAITGGHAAAKDINKELAIVAEDKQIGLGVGSQRAAIVNPELRDTYDVVREYAPSALILGNIGAPQSDLAKDAVEILDSDILAIHLNPLQEVIQPEGDVDARGYIDSIAEICKSVDVPVMAKETGTGISAEDAIALEKAGVSFIDVEGAGGTSWAAVETYRAD
;
A
#
# COMPACT_ATOMS: atom_id res chain seq x y z
N MET A 1 -8.47 20.71 -4.15
CA MET A 1 -7.12 20.63 -3.51
C MET A 1 -6.78 19.16 -3.29
N ILE A 2 -5.50 18.78 -3.08
CA ILE A 2 -5.12 17.36 -2.84
C ILE A 2 -5.93 16.75 -1.68
N SER A 3 -6.25 17.56 -0.66
CA SER A 3 -7.07 17.16 0.50
C SER A 3 -8.48 16.67 0.09
N ASP A 4 -9.15 17.37 -0.82
CA ASP A 4 -10.50 17.03 -1.28
C ASP A 4 -10.52 15.71 -2.05
N ARG A 5 -9.52 15.48 -2.91
CA ARG A 5 -9.34 14.23 -3.67
C ARG A 5 -9.27 13.01 -2.76
N LYS A 6 -8.53 13.10 -1.65
CA LYS A 6 -8.39 11.95 -0.73
C LYS A 6 -9.70 11.60 -0.03
N LEU A 7 -10.52 12.60 0.27
CA LEU A 7 -11.86 12.38 0.80
C LEU A 7 -12.78 11.78 -0.27
N GLU A 8 -12.71 12.26 -1.51
CA GLU A 8 -13.46 11.70 -2.65
C GLU A 8 -13.14 10.22 -2.84
N HIS A 9 -11.86 9.84 -2.85
CA HIS A 9 -11.45 8.42 -2.96
C HIS A 9 -12.09 7.55 -1.89
N LEU A 10 -12.06 8.00 -0.62
CA LEU A 10 -12.69 7.27 0.49
C LEU A 10 -14.21 7.15 0.31
N LEU A 11 -14.87 8.24 -0.07
CA LEU A 11 -16.32 8.25 -0.27
C LEU A 11 -16.74 7.43 -1.48
N ILE A 12 -15.96 7.44 -2.56
CA ILE A 12 -16.24 6.68 -3.76
C ILE A 12 -16.11 5.19 -3.48
N CYS A 13 -14.97 4.75 -2.91
CA CYS A 13 -14.76 3.35 -2.52
C CYS A 13 -15.80 2.85 -1.50
N LYS A 14 -16.33 3.74 -0.66
CA LYS A 14 -17.36 3.38 0.33
C LYS A 14 -18.76 3.26 -0.27
N ASN A 15 -19.12 4.13 -1.21
CA ASN A 15 -20.52 4.32 -1.63
C ASN A 15 -20.82 3.83 -3.05
N TYR A 16 -19.81 3.53 -3.86
CA TYR A 16 -19.98 3.08 -5.24
C TYR A 16 -19.36 1.69 -5.45
N ASP A 17 -19.91 0.97 -6.43
CA ASP A 17 -19.35 -0.30 -6.87
C ASP A 17 -18.18 -0.03 -7.83
N VAL A 18 -16.98 0.03 -7.26
CA VAL A 18 -15.72 0.28 -7.97
C VAL A 18 -14.91 -1.00 -8.21
N ASN A 19 -15.49 -2.17 -7.95
CA ASN A 19 -14.79 -3.42 -8.21
C ASN A 19 -14.78 -3.74 -9.71
N TYR A 20 -13.86 -4.62 -10.11
CA TYR A 20 -13.91 -5.20 -11.45
C TYR A 20 -15.23 -5.95 -11.67
N LYS A 21 -15.83 -5.75 -12.85
CA LYS A 21 -17.11 -6.37 -13.21
C LYS A 21 -16.94 -7.73 -13.89
N ASP A 22 -16.05 -7.80 -14.87
CA ASP A 22 -15.87 -8.98 -15.73
C ASP A 22 -14.53 -9.70 -15.49
N LYS A 23 -13.67 -9.16 -14.62
CA LYS A 23 -12.37 -9.74 -14.28
C LYS A 23 -12.32 -10.05 -12.80
N THR A 24 -11.92 -11.27 -12.48
CA THR A 24 -11.79 -11.80 -11.12
C THR A 24 -10.32 -11.90 -10.72
N THR A 25 -10.06 -12.33 -9.48
CA THR A 25 -8.70 -12.50 -8.94
C THR A 25 -8.01 -13.78 -9.42
N GLY A 26 -8.76 -14.73 -10.02
CA GLY A 26 -8.29 -16.07 -10.33
C GLY A 26 -8.21 -17.01 -9.12
N PHE A 27 -8.67 -16.56 -7.94
CA PHE A 27 -8.71 -17.44 -6.76
C PHE A 27 -9.75 -18.56 -6.89
N GLU A 28 -10.75 -18.38 -7.75
CA GLU A 28 -11.72 -19.43 -8.10
C GLU A 28 -11.09 -20.60 -8.88
N ASP A 29 -9.93 -20.39 -9.52
CA ASP A 29 -9.20 -21.41 -10.25
C ASP A 29 -8.22 -22.20 -9.34
N ILE A 30 -8.12 -21.82 -8.06
CA ILE A 30 -7.23 -22.44 -7.08
C ILE A 30 -8.05 -23.24 -6.06
N GLU A 31 -7.90 -24.56 -6.11
CA GLU A 31 -8.49 -25.47 -5.13
C GLU A 31 -7.43 -26.04 -4.18
N LEU A 32 -7.60 -25.80 -2.88
CA LEU A 32 -6.80 -26.47 -1.85
C LEU A 32 -7.39 -27.86 -1.57
N ILE A 33 -6.61 -28.92 -1.84
CA ILE A 33 -7.07 -30.30 -1.69
C ILE A 33 -7.36 -30.61 -0.22
N HIS A 34 -8.64 -30.88 0.09
CA HIS A 34 -9.06 -31.25 1.44
C HIS A 34 -8.41 -32.56 1.91
N ARG A 35 -7.89 -32.53 3.14
CA ARG A 35 -7.37 -33.71 3.84
C ARG A 35 -8.37 -34.14 4.92
N ALA A 36 -9.09 -35.24 4.66
CA ALA A 36 -10.05 -35.81 5.61
C ALA A 36 -9.39 -36.41 6.87
N LEU A 37 -8.10 -36.74 6.78
CA LEU A 37 -7.26 -37.23 7.87
C LEU A 37 -6.03 -36.31 7.98
N PRO A 38 -6.18 -35.12 8.60
CA PRO A 38 -5.11 -34.12 8.61
C PRO A 38 -4.04 -34.37 9.67
N GLU A 39 -4.30 -35.24 10.66
CA GLU A 39 -3.35 -35.60 11.74
C GLU A 39 -2.70 -34.39 12.45
N VAL A 40 -3.45 -33.29 12.57
CA VAL A 40 -3.02 -32.04 13.22
C VAL A 40 -4.00 -31.61 14.30
N HIS A 41 -3.49 -31.06 15.39
CA HIS A 41 -4.30 -30.44 16.44
C HIS A 41 -4.49 -28.96 16.12
N LYS A 42 -5.72 -28.45 16.16
CA LYS A 42 -6.04 -27.07 15.73
C LYS A 42 -5.27 -26.03 16.55
N GLU A 43 -5.15 -26.25 17.84
CA GLU A 43 -4.49 -25.35 18.79
C GLU A 43 -2.96 -25.37 18.65
N GLU A 44 -2.39 -26.28 17.84
CA GLU A 44 -0.96 -26.32 17.50
C GLU A 44 -0.65 -25.61 16.17
N ILE A 45 -1.66 -25.10 15.47
CA ILE A 45 -1.46 -24.36 14.22
C ILE A 45 -0.91 -22.97 14.54
N ASP A 46 0.35 -22.75 14.18
CA ASP A 46 1.03 -21.45 14.25
C ASP A 46 0.94 -20.76 12.89
N ILE A 47 0.31 -19.58 12.85
CA ILE A 47 0.21 -18.72 11.67
C ILE A 47 1.15 -17.52 11.74
N SER A 48 1.97 -17.42 12.79
CA SER A 48 2.96 -16.36 12.90
C SER A 48 4.03 -16.50 11.82
N THR A 49 4.62 -15.38 11.43
CA THR A 49 5.68 -15.32 10.42
C THR A 49 6.70 -14.27 10.77
N GLU A 50 7.92 -14.42 10.26
CA GLU A 50 8.95 -13.38 10.32
C GLU A 50 9.10 -12.76 8.94
N VAL A 51 8.89 -11.45 8.85
CA VAL A 51 8.98 -10.70 7.59
C VAL A 51 9.51 -9.29 7.88
N PHE A 52 10.40 -8.80 7.03
CA PHE A 52 11.04 -7.48 7.18
C PHE A 52 11.76 -7.26 8.52
N GLY A 53 12.30 -8.33 9.11
CA GLY A 53 12.99 -8.27 10.41
C GLY A 53 12.07 -8.13 11.62
N LYS A 54 10.75 -8.27 11.44
CA LYS A 54 9.75 -8.31 12.51
C LYS A 54 9.01 -9.63 12.51
N LYS A 55 8.66 -10.10 13.71
CA LYS A 55 7.68 -11.18 13.88
C LYS A 55 6.27 -10.58 13.82
N LEU A 56 5.40 -11.20 13.02
CA LEU A 56 3.98 -10.93 12.96
C LEU A 56 3.21 -12.13 13.51
N GLU A 57 2.09 -11.89 14.17
CA GLU A 57 1.22 -12.96 14.69
C GLU A 57 0.27 -13.53 13.63
N SER A 58 0.32 -13.01 12.40
CA SER A 58 -0.46 -13.44 11.25
C SER A 58 0.26 -13.08 9.94
N PRO A 59 0.10 -13.84 8.84
CA PRO A 59 0.77 -13.57 7.57
C PRO A 59 -0.01 -12.55 6.72
N LEU A 60 -0.73 -11.64 7.37
CA LEU A 60 -1.59 -10.63 6.74
C LEU A 60 -1.10 -9.23 7.09
N PHE A 61 -1.34 -8.29 6.18
CA PHE A 61 -1.09 -6.86 6.38
C PHE A 61 -2.25 -6.05 5.82
N ILE A 62 -2.46 -4.86 6.39
CA ILE A 62 -3.36 -3.84 5.86
C ILE A 62 -2.54 -3.00 4.89
N THR A 63 -2.83 -3.06 3.59
CA THR A 63 -2.08 -2.26 2.59
C THR A 63 -2.47 -0.78 2.62
N ALA A 64 -1.75 0.03 1.87
CA ALA A 64 -1.89 1.48 1.85
C ALA A 64 -3.30 1.96 1.45
N ILE A 65 -3.98 2.69 2.35
CA ILE A 65 -5.33 3.24 2.08
C ILE A 65 -5.32 4.77 2.02
N THR A 66 -4.99 5.46 3.12
CA THR A 66 -5.25 6.91 3.23
C THR A 66 -4.28 7.66 4.16
N GLY A 67 -4.52 8.96 4.32
CA GLY A 67 -3.74 9.94 5.09
C GLY A 67 -3.78 11.30 4.37
N GLY A 68 -3.54 12.43 5.01
CA GLY A 68 -3.51 13.75 4.36
C GLY A 68 -4.88 14.46 4.23
N HIS A 69 -5.86 14.06 5.03
CA HIS A 69 -7.13 14.76 5.27
C HIS A 69 -7.58 14.46 6.72
N ALA A 70 -8.31 15.37 7.38
CA ALA A 70 -8.74 15.16 8.78
C ALA A 70 -9.51 13.84 8.99
N ALA A 71 -10.47 13.54 8.11
CA ALA A 71 -11.19 12.25 8.14
C ALA A 71 -10.29 11.02 7.98
N ALA A 72 -9.14 11.16 7.31
CA ALA A 72 -8.17 10.07 7.15
C ALA A 72 -7.36 9.80 8.43
N LYS A 73 -7.21 10.81 9.30
CA LYS A 73 -6.55 10.64 10.60
C LYS A 73 -7.28 9.64 11.48
N ASP A 74 -8.60 9.77 11.59
CA ASP A 74 -9.41 8.87 12.40
C ASP A 74 -9.36 7.43 11.85
N ILE A 75 -9.37 7.27 10.52
CA ILE A 75 -9.22 5.96 9.88
C ILE A 75 -7.83 5.37 10.18
N ASN A 76 -6.76 6.13 9.97
CA ASN A 76 -5.40 5.69 10.24
C ASN A 76 -5.19 5.31 11.71
N LYS A 77 -5.81 6.04 12.64
CA LYS A 77 -5.79 5.71 14.07
C LYS A 77 -6.44 4.35 14.35
N GLU A 78 -7.65 4.11 13.86
CA GLU A 78 -8.35 2.85 14.11
C GLU A 78 -7.63 1.66 13.48
N LEU A 79 -7.07 1.83 12.27
CA LEU A 79 -6.24 0.82 11.63
C LEU A 79 -4.96 0.54 12.42
N ALA A 80 -4.33 1.58 12.97
CA ALA A 80 -3.12 1.44 13.81
C ALA A 80 -3.42 0.66 15.10
N ILE A 81 -4.53 0.97 15.78
CA ILE A 81 -4.94 0.22 16.98
C ILE A 81 -5.12 -1.28 16.66
N VAL A 82 -5.75 -1.60 15.52
CA VAL A 82 -5.93 -2.99 15.10
C VAL A 82 -4.60 -3.65 14.75
N ALA A 83 -3.72 -2.94 14.02
CA ALA A 83 -2.41 -3.45 13.63
C ALA A 83 -1.53 -3.76 14.85
N GLU A 84 -1.57 -2.90 15.87
CA GLU A 84 -0.88 -3.10 17.14
C GLU A 84 -1.48 -4.25 17.95
N ASP A 85 -2.81 -4.30 18.13
CA ASP A 85 -3.47 -5.37 18.88
C ASP A 85 -3.26 -6.76 18.25
N LYS A 86 -3.27 -6.82 16.91
CA LYS A 86 -3.11 -8.07 16.15
C LYS A 86 -1.67 -8.36 15.75
N GLN A 87 -0.73 -7.45 16.01
CA GLN A 87 0.67 -7.55 15.61
C GLN A 87 0.80 -7.94 14.12
N ILE A 88 0.13 -7.16 13.26
CA ILE A 88 0.16 -7.28 11.79
C ILE A 88 0.75 -6.01 11.17
N GLY A 89 1.10 -6.09 9.88
CA GLY A 89 1.61 -4.92 9.15
C GLY A 89 0.53 -3.91 8.78
N LEU A 90 0.89 -2.63 8.73
CA LEU A 90 0.02 -1.54 8.28
C LEU A 90 0.78 -0.58 7.36
N GLY A 91 0.29 -0.42 6.14
CA GLY A 91 0.73 0.61 5.21
C GLY A 91 -0.15 1.85 5.24
N VAL A 92 0.46 3.02 5.14
CA VAL A 92 -0.26 4.29 4.99
C VAL A 92 -0.46 4.68 3.53
N GLY A 93 -1.42 5.55 3.25
CA GLY A 93 -1.53 6.17 1.93
C GLY A 93 -0.33 7.07 1.60
N SER A 94 -0.21 7.51 0.34
CA SER A 94 0.91 8.34 -0.11
C SER A 94 1.17 9.55 0.80
N GLN A 95 2.40 9.67 1.30
CA GLN A 95 2.86 10.70 2.23
C GLN A 95 3.23 12.02 1.56
N ARG A 96 3.23 12.10 0.21
CA ARG A 96 3.50 13.34 -0.54
C ARG A 96 2.75 14.54 0.02
N ALA A 97 1.49 14.36 0.40
CA ALA A 97 0.67 15.45 0.92
C ALA A 97 1.21 16.03 2.24
N ALA A 98 1.69 15.20 3.17
CA ALA A 98 2.25 15.65 4.44
C ALA A 98 3.66 16.23 4.29
N ILE A 99 4.44 15.73 3.33
CA ILE A 99 5.78 16.26 3.04
C ILE A 99 5.67 17.66 2.42
N VAL A 100 4.74 17.86 1.48
CA VAL A 100 4.50 19.17 0.85
C VAL A 100 3.78 20.13 1.79
N ASN A 101 2.85 19.63 2.61
CA ASN A 101 2.08 20.43 3.56
C ASN A 101 2.23 19.87 4.99
N PRO A 102 3.20 20.38 5.78
CA PRO A 102 3.47 19.88 7.12
C PRO A 102 2.28 19.91 8.08
N GLU A 103 1.28 20.76 7.83
CA GLU A 103 0.03 20.80 8.61
C GLU A 103 -0.77 19.48 8.55
N LEU A 104 -0.54 18.65 7.53
CA LEU A 104 -1.20 17.35 7.35
C LEU A 104 -0.43 16.20 8.01
N ARG A 105 0.72 16.46 8.63
CA ARG A 105 1.59 15.42 9.19
C ARG A 105 0.91 14.63 10.31
N ASP A 106 0.07 15.28 11.11
CA ASP A 106 -0.66 14.66 12.21
C ASP A 106 -1.63 13.54 11.77
N THR A 107 -2.02 13.54 10.50
CA THR A 107 -2.84 12.47 9.90
C THR A 107 -2.05 11.18 9.62
N TYR A 108 -0.72 11.23 9.75
CA TYR A 108 0.20 10.10 9.62
C TYR A 108 0.85 9.78 10.97
N ASP A 109 1.34 10.79 11.71
CA ASP A 109 2.00 10.59 13.02
C ASP A 109 1.14 9.76 13.98
N VAL A 110 -0.20 9.88 13.88
CA VAL A 110 -1.16 9.09 14.65
C VAL A 110 -0.96 7.57 14.51
N VAL A 111 -0.43 7.11 13.38
CA VAL A 111 -0.16 5.67 13.18
C VAL A 111 0.89 5.19 14.15
N ARG A 112 2.03 5.90 14.25
CA ARG A 112 3.12 5.48 15.15
C ARG A 112 2.80 5.74 16.62
N GLU A 113 1.93 6.71 16.93
CA GLU A 113 1.39 6.93 18.28
C GLU A 113 0.61 5.70 18.80
N TYR A 114 -0.23 5.09 17.95
CA TYR A 114 -1.11 3.99 18.35
C TYR A 114 -0.58 2.59 17.96
N ALA A 115 0.42 2.53 17.08
CA ALA A 115 1.09 1.30 16.67
C ALA A 115 2.64 1.42 16.78
N PRO A 116 3.17 1.58 18.00
CA PRO A 116 4.60 1.77 18.21
C PRO A 116 5.43 0.53 17.92
N SER A 117 4.86 -0.68 18.00
CA SER A 117 5.60 -1.94 17.77
C SER A 117 5.28 -2.59 16.43
N ALA A 118 4.08 -2.37 15.90
CA ALA A 118 3.66 -2.92 14.62
C ALA A 118 4.63 -2.59 13.47
N LEU A 119 4.60 -3.45 12.45
CA LEU A 119 5.32 -3.23 11.20
C LEU A 119 4.60 -2.15 10.39
N ILE A 120 5.22 -0.98 10.20
CA ILE A 120 4.62 0.14 9.46
C ILE A 120 5.33 0.36 8.14
N LEU A 121 4.54 0.48 7.08
CA LEU A 121 5.00 0.76 5.73
C LEU A 121 4.69 2.22 5.39
N GLY A 122 5.74 3.00 5.15
CA GLY A 122 5.64 4.30 4.51
C GLY A 122 5.25 4.17 3.04
N ASN A 123 4.86 5.26 2.38
CA ASN A 123 4.38 5.19 1.01
C ASN A 123 4.63 6.48 0.20
N ILE A 124 5.28 6.33 -0.94
CA ILE A 124 5.46 7.37 -1.97
C ILE A 124 5.16 6.81 -3.37
N GLY A 125 4.98 7.69 -4.35
CA GLY A 125 4.83 7.29 -5.75
C GLY A 125 6.18 7.11 -6.45
N ALA A 126 6.21 6.29 -7.49
CA ALA A 126 7.42 6.03 -8.29
C ALA A 126 8.22 7.27 -8.73
N PRO A 127 7.62 8.42 -9.12
CA PRO A 127 8.41 9.58 -9.58
C PRO A 127 9.00 10.43 -8.44
N GLN A 128 8.78 10.09 -7.16
CA GLN A 128 9.03 10.97 -6.01
C GLN A 128 10.32 10.61 -5.25
N SER A 129 11.42 10.34 -5.98
CA SER A 129 12.69 9.92 -5.34
C SER A 129 13.25 10.93 -4.35
N ASP A 130 12.98 12.22 -4.57
CA ASP A 130 13.35 13.32 -3.69
C ASP A 130 12.64 13.29 -2.33
N LEU A 131 11.48 12.64 -2.23
CA LEU A 131 10.65 12.59 -1.03
C LEU A 131 10.87 11.33 -0.18
N ALA A 132 11.70 10.38 -0.64
CA ALA A 132 11.81 9.05 -0.04
C ALA A 132 12.27 9.07 1.42
N LYS A 133 13.30 9.87 1.73
CA LYS A 133 13.84 10.00 3.09
C LYS A 133 12.82 10.60 4.04
N ASP A 134 12.17 11.68 3.64
CA ASP A 134 11.14 12.34 4.45
C ASP A 134 9.96 11.39 4.73
N ALA A 135 9.58 10.56 3.76
CA ALA A 135 8.53 9.57 3.95
C ALA A 135 8.90 8.52 5.01
N VAL A 136 10.15 8.03 4.99
CA VAL A 136 10.64 7.12 6.04
C VAL A 136 10.65 7.82 7.40
N GLU A 137 11.19 9.04 7.47
CA GLU A 137 11.35 9.80 8.72
C GLU A 137 10.03 10.20 9.37
N ILE A 138 8.99 10.57 8.60
CA ILE A 138 7.70 11.00 9.16
C ILE A 138 7.07 9.92 10.03
N LEU A 139 7.18 8.66 9.62
CA LEU A 139 6.53 7.52 10.30
C LEU A 139 7.50 6.63 11.09
N ASP A 140 8.80 6.93 11.04
CA ASP A 140 9.85 5.99 11.44
C ASP A 140 9.57 4.62 10.81
N SER A 141 9.37 4.63 9.48
CA SER A 141 8.82 3.47 8.76
C SER A 141 9.79 2.29 8.79
N ASP A 142 9.26 1.07 8.94
CA ASP A 142 10.06 -0.14 8.87
C ASP A 142 10.42 -0.51 7.43
N ILE A 143 9.56 -0.12 6.48
CA ILE A 143 9.67 -0.35 5.03
C ILE A 143 9.15 0.89 4.31
N LEU A 144 9.72 1.20 3.14
CA LEU A 144 9.13 2.18 2.23
C LEU A 144 8.45 1.49 1.05
N ALA A 145 7.14 1.66 0.90
CA ALA A 145 6.42 1.24 -0.29
C ALA A 145 6.47 2.31 -1.40
N ILE A 146 6.67 1.87 -2.64
CA ILE A 146 6.57 2.68 -3.84
C ILE A 146 5.35 2.18 -4.62
N HIS A 147 4.31 3.01 -4.72
CA HIS A 147 3.15 2.66 -5.55
C HIS A 147 3.38 2.98 -7.02
N LEU A 148 2.92 2.05 -7.86
CA LEU A 148 2.86 2.11 -9.30
C LEU A 148 1.39 2.27 -9.68
N ASN A 149 0.99 3.44 -10.17
CA ASN A 149 -0.40 3.75 -10.47
C ASN A 149 -0.64 4.40 -11.86
N PRO A 150 0.10 4.04 -12.93
CA PRO A 150 0.02 4.76 -14.21
C PRO A 150 -1.39 4.75 -14.82
N LEU A 151 -2.15 3.65 -14.67
CA LEU A 151 -3.53 3.61 -15.15
C LEU A 151 -4.43 4.59 -14.39
N GLN A 152 -4.24 4.71 -13.07
CA GLN A 152 -4.97 5.66 -12.24
C GLN A 152 -4.65 7.09 -12.72
N GLU A 153 -3.37 7.43 -12.88
CA GLU A 153 -2.94 8.77 -13.30
C GLU A 153 -3.47 9.18 -14.69
N VAL A 154 -3.63 8.23 -15.62
CA VAL A 154 -4.18 8.52 -16.97
C VAL A 154 -5.68 8.87 -16.94
N ILE A 155 -6.43 8.34 -15.97
CA ILE A 155 -7.88 8.57 -15.87
C ILE A 155 -8.18 9.76 -14.95
N GLN A 156 -7.34 9.96 -13.94
CA GLN A 156 -7.44 11.06 -13.00
C GLN A 156 -7.38 12.42 -13.74
N PRO A 157 -8.35 13.34 -13.55
CA PRO A 157 -8.37 14.64 -14.22
C PRO A 157 -7.09 15.47 -14.06
N GLU A 158 -6.46 15.36 -12.89
CA GLU A 158 -5.23 16.05 -12.50
C GLU A 158 -3.99 15.13 -12.46
N GLY A 159 -4.05 13.95 -13.08
CA GLY A 159 -2.99 12.95 -13.00
C GLY A 159 -1.73 13.26 -13.81
N ASP A 160 -0.61 12.73 -13.33
CA ASP A 160 0.69 12.80 -13.99
C ASP A 160 0.90 11.59 -14.90
N VAL A 161 0.69 11.81 -16.20
CA VAL A 161 0.74 10.74 -17.21
C VAL A 161 2.15 10.42 -17.70
N ASP A 162 3.19 11.11 -17.22
CA ASP A 162 4.57 10.84 -17.63
C ASP A 162 5.19 9.71 -16.80
N ALA A 163 5.05 8.48 -17.29
CA ALA A 163 5.62 7.29 -16.66
C ALA A 163 7.10 7.03 -17.02
N ARG A 164 7.77 7.96 -17.73
CA ARG A 164 9.17 7.76 -18.13
C ARG A 164 10.11 7.88 -16.93
N GLY A 165 11.12 7.01 -16.87
CA GLY A 165 12.16 7.07 -15.83
C GLY A 165 11.76 6.46 -14.48
N TYR A 166 10.58 5.84 -14.37
CA TYR A 166 10.14 5.18 -13.12
C TYR A 166 11.20 4.22 -12.58
N ILE A 167 11.77 3.38 -13.43
CA ILE A 167 12.75 2.38 -12.98
C ILE A 167 14.04 3.03 -12.44
N ASP A 168 14.48 4.15 -13.02
CA ASP A 168 15.66 4.89 -12.55
C ASP A 168 15.36 5.59 -11.22
N SER A 169 14.17 6.19 -11.09
CA SER A 169 13.71 6.81 -9.84
C SER A 169 13.57 5.80 -8.71
N ILE A 170 13.01 4.61 -9.00
CA ILE A 170 12.94 3.49 -8.04
C ILE A 170 14.34 3.04 -7.61
N ALA A 171 15.27 2.92 -8.55
CA ALA A 171 16.66 2.56 -8.22
C ALA A 171 17.37 3.64 -7.40
N GLU A 172 17.02 4.91 -7.58
CA GLU A 172 17.48 6.01 -6.74
C GLU A 172 16.89 5.93 -5.33
N ILE A 173 15.59 5.66 -5.20
CA ILE A 173 14.91 5.47 -3.90
C ILE A 173 15.56 4.32 -3.13
N CYS A 174 15.77 3.17 -3.75
CA CYS A 174 16.38 2.00 -3.10
C CYS A 174 17.80 2.27 -2.59
N LYS A 175 18.52 3.24 -3.18
CA LYS A 175 19.86 3.64 -2.72
C LYS A 175 19.84 4.75 -1.68
N SER A 176 18.73 5.48 -1.56
CA SER A 176 18.67 6.71 -0.75
C SER A 176 18.16 6.46 0.67
N VAL A 177 17.44 5.36 0.92
CA VAL A 177 16.88 5.02 2.24
C VAL A 177 17.58 3.81 2.86
N ASP A 178 17.61 3.79 4.20
CA ASP A 178 18.26 2.71 4.97
C ASP A 178 17.30 1.55 5.33
N VAL A 179 16.06 1.62 4.87
CA VAL A 179 15.02 0.61 5.09
C VAL A 179 14.75 -0.19 3.81
N PRO A 180 14.25 -1.43 3.89
CA PRO A 180 13.84 -2.17 2.71
C PRO A 180 12.78 -1.42 1.91
N VAL A 181 12.85 -1.55 0.59
CA VAL A 181 11.88 -0.95 -0.33
C VAL A 181 10.97 -2.03 -0.91
N MET A 182 9.68 -1.75 -0.92
CA MET A 182 8.63 -2.56 -1.56
C MET A 182 8.11 -1.82 -2.78
N ALA A 183 7.97 -2.50 -3.92
CA ALA A 183 7.16 -2.00 -5.02
C ALA A 183 5.76 -2.58 -4.94
N LYS A 184 4.74 -1.74 -5.11
CA LYS A 184 3.34 -2.16 -5.09
C LYS A 184 2.58 -1.59 -6.27
N GLU A 185 1.64 -2.33 -6.81
CA GLU A 185 0.68 -1.78 -7.77
C GLU A 185 -0.48 -1.08 -7.04
N THR A 186 -1.54 -0.73 -7.76
CA THR A 186 -2.80 -0.16 -7.28
C THR A 186 -4.01 -0.79 -8.00
N GLY A 187 -4.10 -2.12 -8.03
CA GLY A 187 -5.31 -2.86 -8.45
C GLY A 187 -5.34 -3.39 -9.87
N THR A 188 -4.25 -3.36 -10.64
CA THR A 188 -4.13 -3.90 -12.01
C THR A 188 -3.10 -5.01 -12.14
N GLY A 189 -2.15 -5.11 -11.21
CA GLY A 189 -1.19 -6.23 -11.13
C GLY A 189 0.22 -5.90 -11.62
N ILE A 190 1.21 -6.55 -11.02
CA ILE A 190 2.61 -6.53 -11.47
C ILE A 190 2.90 -7.76 -12.32
N SER A 191 3.40 -7.53 -13.55
CA SER A 191 3.81 -8.62 -14.45
C SER A 191 5.12 -9.28 -14.01
N ALA A 192 5.42 -10.48 -14.52
CA ALA A 192 6.69 -11.14 -14.21
C ALA A 192 7.90 -10.34 -14.74
N GLU A 193 7.75 -9.72 -15.91
CA GLU A 193 8.77 -8.87 -16.53
C GLU A 193 9.06 -7.63 -15.68
N ASP A 194 8.01 -6.97 -15.18
CA ASP A 194 8.13 -5.81 -14.31
C ASP A 194 8.71 -6.20 -12.95
N ALA A 195 8.28 -7.33 -12.39
CA ALA A 195 8.83 -7.85 -11.13
C ALA A 195 10.35 -8.08 -11.22
N ILE A 196 10.84 -8.67 -12.31
CA ILE A 196 12.27 -8.87 -12.57
C ILE A 196 13.00 -7.52 -12.73
N ALA A 197 12.37 -6.53 -13.36
CA ALA A 197 12.96 -5.20 -13.50
C ALA A 197 13.07 -4.50 -12.13
N LEU A 198 12.02 -4.57 -11.31
CA LEU A 198 11.96 -4.00 -9.97
C LEU A 198 13.01 -4.64 -9.04
N GLU A 199 13.14 -5.96 -9.05
CA GLU A 199 14.18 -6.67 -8.30
C GLU A 199 15.57 -6.16 -8.68
N LYS A 200 15.86 -6.02 -9.99
CA LYS A 200 17.14 -5.49 -10.49
C LYS A 200 17.38 -4.03 -10.11
N ALA A 201 16.32 -3.24 -9.91
CA ALA A 201 16.42 -1.87 -9.43
C ALA A 201 16.75 -1.78 -7.92
N GLY A 202 16.66 -2.89 -7.19
CA GLY A 202 16.97 -2.98 -5.76
C GLY A 202 15.74 -3.08 -4.87
N VAL A 203 14.56 -3.28 -5.44
CA VAL A 203 13.34 -3.55 -4.66
C VAL A 203 13.46 -4.89 -3.96
N SER A 204 13.19 -4.92 -2.66
CA SER A 204 13.29 -6.12 -1.83
C SER A 204 12.00 -6.95 -1.83
N PHE A 205 10.86 -6.32 -2.09
CA PHE A 205 9.54 -6.96 -1.98
C PHE A 205 8.55 -6.45 -3.02
N ILE A 206 7.63 -7.31 -3.43
CA ILE A 206 6.61 -7.00 -4.43
C ILE A 206 5.24 -7.27 -3.84
N ASP A 207 4.38 -6.25 -3.85
CA ASP A 207 2.95 -6.36 -3.57
C ASP A 207 2.19 -6.24 -4.89
N VAL A 208 1.62 -7.36 -5.33
CA VAL A 208 1.06 -7.50 -6.68
C VAL A 208 -0.13 -6.57 -6.90
N GLU A 209 -0.96 -6.33 -5.88
CA GLU A 209 -2.24 -5.61 -5.97
C GLU A 209 -2.97 -5.83 -7.31
N GLY A 210 -3.30 -7.09 -7.59
CA GLY A 210 -3.86 -7.53 -8.86
C GLY A 210 -5.31 -7.09 -9.10
N ALA A 211 -5.75 -7.27 -10.36
CA ALA A 211 -7.15 -7.08 -10.74
C ALA A 211 -8.10 -8.08 -10.03
N GLY A 212 -9.37 -7.71 -9.91
CA GLY A 212 -10.44 -8.52 -9.30
C GLY A 212 -10.96 -7.97 -7.97
N GLY A 213 -10.23 -7.04 -7.34
CA GLY A 213 -10.69 -6.25 -6.19
C GLY A 213 -11.09 -4.82 -6.58
N THR A 214 -10.67 -3.84 -5.79
CA THR A 214 -10.84 -2.42 -6.10
C THR A 214 -10.19 -2.04 -7.44
N SER A 215 -10.94 -1.44 -8.35
CA SER A 215 -10.40 -0.86 -9.58
C SER A 215 -10.20 0.64 -9.42
N TRP A 216 -8.95 1.08 -9.28
CA TRP A 216 -8.65 2.52 -9.21
C TRP A 216 -9.02 3.26 -10.49
N ALA A 217 -9.03 2.58 -11.65
CA ALA A 217 -9.58 3.13 -12.88
C ALA A 217 -11.08 3.45 -12.76
N ALA A 218 -11.87 2.58 -12.13
CA ALA A 218 -13.29 2.82 -11.88
C ALA A 218 -13.48 3.95 -10.85
N VAL A 219 -12.65 4.00 -9.80
CA VAL A 219 -12.66 5.10 -8.81
C VAL A 219 -12.47 6.45 -9.51
N GLU A 220 -11.44 6.58 -10.36
CA GLU A 220 -11.18 7.84 -11.08
C GLU A 220 -12.25 8.15 -12.13
N THR A 221 -12.89 7.15 -12.72
CA THR A 221 -14.03 7.38 -13.63
C THR A 221 -15.18 8.11 -12.92
N TYR A 222 -15.51 7.72 -11.69
CA TYR A 222 -16.51 8.43 -10.87
C TYR A 222 -16.10 9.86 -10.49
N ARG A 223 -14.80 10.21 -10.59
CA ARG A 223 -14.29 11.57 -10.36
C ARG A 223 -14.22 12.42 -11.63
N ALA A 224 -14.10 11.77 -12.78
CA ALA A 224 -13.95 12.43 -14.08
C ALA A 224 -15.29 12.85 -14.71
N ASP A 225 -16.41 12.32 -14.20
CA ASP A 225 -17.79 12.70 -14.55
C ASP A 225 -18.27 13.95 -13.79
#